data_AF-A0A820J9T2-F1
#
_entry.id   AF-A0A820J9T2-F1
#
_cell.length_a   1.000
_cell.length_b   1.000
_cell.length_c   1.000
_cell.angle_alpha   90.00
_cell.angle_beta   90.00
_cell.angle_gamma   90.00
#
_symmetry.space_group_name_H-M   'P 1'
#
loop_
_entity.id
_entity.type
_entity.pdbx_description
1 polymer ?
#
loop_
_entity_poly.entity_id
_entity_poly.type
_entity_poly.pdbx_seq_one_letter_code
_entity_poly.pdbx_strand_id
1 'polypeptide(L)' 'PCIDDDIFFQCPTDYPDSCIDRKLKCNGRSECPSGDDEFDCH' A
#
# COMPACT_ATOMS: atom_id res chain seq x y z
N PRO A 1 -5.42 10.89 0.40
CA PRO A 1 -5.28 10.04 1.60
C PRO A 1 -6.42 9.04 1.68
N CYS A 2 -6.09 7.79 2.03
CA CYS A 2 -7.10 6.77 2.19
C CYS A 2 -8.07 7.18 3.31
N ILE A 3 -9.36 6.88 3.13
CA ILE A 3 -10.42 7.36 4.03
C ILE A 3 -10.27 6.77 5.45
N ASP A 4 -9.63 5.59 5.54
CA ASP A 4 -9.30 4.88 6.79
C ASP A 4 -7.85 4.37 6.73
N ASP A 5 -6.90 5.09 7.33
CA ASP A 5 -5.48 4.68 7.38
C ASP A 5 -5.22 3.44 8.27
N ASP A 6 -6.17 3.09 9.15
CA ASP A 6 -6.11 1.86 9.96
C ASP A 6 -6.49 0.60 9.15
N ILE A 7 -7.25 0.77 8.07
CA ILE A 7 -7.74 -0.32 7.21
C ILE A 7 -6.97 -0.35 5.89
N PHE A 8 -6.55 0.80 5.37
CA PHE A 8 -5.91 0.94 4.08
C PHE A 8 -4.48 1.43 4.21
N PHE A 9 -3.60 0.82 3.43
CA PHE A 9 -2.27 1.33 3.16
C PHE A 9 -2.30 2.18 1.89
N GLN A 10 -1.77 3.40 2.00
CA GLN A 10 -1.62 4.28 0.85
C GLN A 10 -0.28 3.98 0.17
N CYS A 11 -0.32 3.68 -1.13
CA CYS A 11 0.89 3.56 -1.93
C CYS A 11 1.67 4.89 -1.93
N PRO A 12 3.01 4.86 -2.06
CA PRO A 12 3.81 6.07 -2.09
C PRO A 12 3.44 7.05 -3.21
N THR A 13 3.90 8.28 -3.01
CA THR A 13 3.46 9.59 -3.54
C THR A 13 3.08 9.71 -5.02
N ASP A 14 3.50 8.78 -5.87
CA ASP A 14 3.12 8.76 -7.28
C ASP A 14 1.68 8.28 -7.51
N TYR A 15 1.05 7.66 -6.49
CA TYR A 15 -0.31 7.12 -6.57
C TYR A 15 -1.19 7.52 -5.37
N PRO A 16 -1.58 8.80 -5.25
CA PRO A 16 -2.34 9.30 -4.10
C PRO A 16 -3.74 8.69 -3.93
N ASP A 17 -4.28 8.09 -5.00
CA ASP A 17 -5.57 7.38 -5.01
C ASP A 17 -5.41 5.85 -4.93
N SER A 18 -4.18 5.33 -4.90
CA SER A 18 -3.93 3.90 -4.71
C SER A 18 -3.93 3.55 -3.23
N CYS A 19 -5.10 3.12 -2.78
CA CYS A 19 -5.33 2.55 -1.46
C CYS A 19 -5.52 1.05 -1.59
N ILE A 20 -4.65 0.30 -0.92
CA ILE A 20 -4.75 -1.16 -0.82
C ILE A 20 -5.14 -1.51 0.62
N ASP A 21 -5.72 -2.68 0.85
CA ASP A 21 -5.99 -3.13 2.22
C ASP A 21 -4.65 -3.27 2.97
N ARG A 22 -4.58 -2.82 4.22
CA ARG A 22 -3.35 -2.86 5.03
C ARG A 22 -2.83 -4.28 5.23
N LYS A 23 -3.67 -5.30 5.10
CA LYS A 23 -3.28 -6.72 5.10
C LYS A 23 -2.52 -7.14 3.85
N LEU A 24 -2.61 -6.37 2.78
CA LEU A 24 -1.92 -6.63 1.52
C LEU A 24 -0.49 -6.09 1.57
N LYS A 25 -0.19 -5.11 2.42
CA LYS A 25 1.20 -4.68 2.64
C LYS A 25 2.06 -5.87 3.09
N CYS A 26 3.18 -6.09 2.43
CA CYS A 26 4.15 -7.13 2.74
C CYS A 26 3.59 -8.55 2.66
N ASN A 27 2.71 -8.79 1.69
CA ASN A 27 2.08 -10.10 1.50
C ASN A 27 2.85 -11.01 0.52
N GLY A 28 3.93 -10.52 -0.10
CA GLY A 28 4.72 -11.20 -1.12
C GLY A 28 4.25 -11.00 -2.57
N ARG A 29 3.28 -10.12 -2.79
CA ARG A 29 2.72 -9.75 -4.10
C ARG A 29 2.62 -8.23 -4.17
N SER A 30 2.98 -7.67 -5.31
CA SER A 30 2.87 -6.23 -5.52
C SER A 30 1.42 -5.84 -5.84
N GLU A 31 0.79 -5.09 -4.94
CA GLU A 31 -0.48 -4.41 -5.19
C GLU A 31 -0.30 -2.94 -5.54
N CYS A 32 0.74 -2.27 -5.02
CA CYS A 32 1.08 -0.95 -5.49
C CYS A 32 1.65 -1.01 -6.92
N PRO A 33 1.40 0.01 -7.77
CA PRO A 33 1.87 -0.03 -9.16
C PRO A 33 3.40 -0.09 -9.30
N SER A 34 4.11 0.44 -8.32
CA SER A 34 5.58 0.39 -8.21
C SER A 34 6.07 -0.72 -7.26
N GLY A 35 5.16 -1.48 -6.64
CA GLY A 35 5.48 -2.56 -5.70
C GLY A 35 6.00 -2.11 -4.33
N ASP A 36 5.83 -0.83 -3.97
CA ASP A 36 6.37 -0.27 -2.73
C ASP A 36 5.77 -0.84 -1.45
N ASP A 37 4.56 -1.38 -1.54
CA ASP A 37 3.94 -2.17 -0.48
C ASP A 37 4.78 -3.37 -0.05
N GLU A 38 5.74 -3.79 -0.87
CA GLU A 38 6.62 -4.95 -0.65
C GLU A 38 8.10 -4.59 -0.40
N PHE A 39 8.48 -3.31 -0.35
CA PHE A 39 9.90 -2.90 -0.19
C PHE A 39 10.35 -2.67 1.26
N ASP A 40 9.44 -2.35 2.18
CA ASP A 40 9.77 -2.02 3.58
C ASP A 40 8.97 -2.90 4.57
N CYS A 41 9.38 -4.17 4.63
CA CYS A 41 8.76 -5.22 5.43
C CYS A 41 9.68 -5.61 6.59
N HIS A 42 9.36 -5.13 7.80
CA HIS A 42 10.11 -5.39 9.04
C HIS A 42 9.32 -6.25 10.02
#